data_AF-A0A955YQN6-F1
#
_entry.id   AF-A0A955YQN6-F1
#
_cell.length_a   1.000
_cell.length_b   1.000
_cell.length_c   1.000
_cell.angle_alpha   90.00
_cell.angle_beta   90.00
_cell.angle_gamma   90.00
#
_symmetry.space_group_name_H-M   'P 1'
#
loop_
_entity.id
_entity.type
_entity.pdbx_description
1 polymer ?
#
loop_
_entity_poly.entity_id
_entity_poly.type
_entity_poly.pdbx_seq_one_letter_code
_entity_poly.pdbx_strand_id
1 'polypeptide(L)'
;MLYDPAPRRPMSPGERWTAGGFLLLLFGLFIADVLVPFEPRKLAFPLLLLFWAPALVIHECGHALAAKLVGWRVTQMVLGLGPELFRFRVGETRVVVRALLAEGYVVPTPRSGELARAKSAFVYAAGPLAELLVAAVIALAWGWDPFFVQTDDYALIASQSAALALTFGGLTNLVPHALAGAPNDGLGILRAGSLTEAHFAYLAAAAATRSVDEALHAGDFERAQGEAEAAIAALPENAHAALLQVRVLSARGETDAATEALEALRETAPRDALMEAELLHVAALIALDSQDTDLLGHALHAVQAAIRVSGPAARFEATRGALLYEQGRMGEAFDALQRAYKSTRDAILEDHCVAYLTMVTQALGRTEDYTRFARELTRRGTHAHLRRKLAAHGGAGPGTGGPLAP
;
A
#
# COMPACT_ATOMS: atom_id res chain seq x y z
N MET A 1 -0.97 -10.85 6.74
CA MET A 1 -0.31 -9.58 6.33
C MET A 1 -1.00 -9.10 5.06
N LEU A 2 -2.04 -8.28 5.20
CA LEU A 2 -2.50 -7.47 4.09
C LEU A 2 -1.48 -6.35 3.91
N TYR A 3 -0.95 -6.21 2.70
CA TYR A 3 -0.05 -5.13 2.35
C TYR A 3 -0.86 -3.83 2.29
N ASP A 4 -0.87 -3.10 3.40
CA ASP A 4 -1.54 -1.82 3.55
C ASP A 4 -0.50 -0.81 4.07
N PRO A 5 -0.10 0.19 3.27
CA PRO A 5 0.92 1.14 3.66
C PRO A 5 0.46 1.99 4.85
N ALA A 6 1.08 1.70 6.00
CA ALA A 6 1.15 2.44 7.26
C ALA A 6 0.10 3.55 7.53
N PRO A 7 -0.68 3.48 8.63
CA PRO A 7 -1.68 4.48 8.98
C PRO A 7 -1.14 5.91 9.14
N ARG A 8 -1.88 6.88 8.61
CA ARG A 8 -1.74 8.29 8.98
C ARG A 8 -2.53 8.45 10.28
N ARG A 9 -1.87 8.40 11.43
CA ARG A 9 -2.35 9.25 12.51
C ARG A 9 -1.93 10.67 12.12
N PRO A 10 -2.87 11.60 11.83
CA PRO A 10 -2.47 12.97 11.62
C PRO A 10 -1.69 13.41 12.86
N MET A 11 -0.45 13.87 12.67
CA MET A 11 0.35 14.41 13.77
C MET A 11 -0.49 15.47 14.46
N SER A 12 -0.65 15.34 15.78
CA SER A 12 -1.31 16.33 16.61
C SER A 12 -0.64 17.70 16.39
N PRO A 13 -1.35 18.81 16.63
CA PRO A 13 -0.74 20.14 16.54
C PRO A 13 0.57 20.23 17.36
N GLY A 14 0.61 19.61 18.53
CA GLY A 14 1.81 19.51 19.36
C GLY A 14 2.97 18.76 18.68
N GLU A 15 2.71 17.59 18.09
CA GLU A 15 3.71 16.81 17.34
C GLU A 15 4.23 17.56 16.10
N ARG A 16 3.38 18.35 15.44
CA ARG A 16 3.79 19.19 14.30
C ARG A 16 4.72 20.31 14.73
N TRP A 17 4.41 20.97 15.84
CA TRP A 17 5.25 22.04 16.38
C TRP A 17 6.57 21.52 16.93
N THR A 18 6.58 20.36 17.59
CA THR A 18 7.82 19.74 18.07
C THR A 18 8.68 19.23 16.92
N ALA A 19 8.10 18.52 15.95
CA ALA A 19 8.83 18.07 14.76
C ALA A 19 9.35 19.25 13.92
N GLY A 20 8.50 20.26 13.69
CA GLY A 20 8.87 21.48 12.98
C GLY A 20 9.96 22.27 13.70
N GLY A 21 9.86 22.41 15.03
CA GLY A 21 10.88 23.05 15.86
C GLY A 21 12.20 22.29 15.87
N PHE A 22 12.16 20.96 15.94
CA PHE A 22 13.36 20.11 15.86
C PHE A 22 14.03 20.21 14.49
N LEU A 23 13.27 20.15 13.40
CA LEU A 23 13.80 20.32 12.04
C LEU A 23 14.37 21.72 11.86
N LEU A 24 13.68 22.77 12.33
CA LEU A 24 14.18 24.15 12.27
C LEU A 24 15.48 24.31 13.06
N LEU A 25 15.58 23.69 14.24
CA LEU A 25 16.81 23.70 15.03
C LEU A 25 17.94 22.96 14.31
N LEU A 26 17.67 21.75 13.81
CA LEU A 26 18.66 20.93 13.11
C LEU A 26 19.19 21.62 11.85
N PHE A 27 18.28 22.05 10.96
CA PHE A 27 18.65 22.74 9.73
C PHE A 27 19.16 24.17 10.00
N GLY A 28 18.67 24.84 11.04
CA GLY A 28 19.13 26.17 11.44
C GLY A 28 20.56 26.15 11.96
N LEU A 29 20.90 25.18 12.82
CA LEU A 29 22.28 24.96 13.29
C LEU A 29 23.20 24.56 12.12
N PHE A 30 22.71 23.72 11.20
CA PHE A 30 23.46 23.36 10.01
C PHE A 30 23.72 24.57 9.08
N ILE A 31 22.68 25.35 8.78
CA ILE A 31 22.82 26.57 7.96
C ILE A 31 23.78 27.56 8.66
N ALA A 32 23.64 27.75 9.97
CA ALA A 32 24.55 28.60 10.73
C ALA A 32 26.00 28.12 10.66
N ASP A 33 26.24 26.81 10.73
CA ASP A 33 27.58 26.23 10.60
C ASP A 33 28.16 26.38 9.19
N VAL A 34 27.34 26.24 8.14
CA VAL A 34 27.77 26.46 6.75
C VAL A 34 28.09 27.94 6.48
N LEU A 35 27.37 28.87 7.11
CA LEU A 35 27.54 30.32 6.92
C LEU A 35 28.72 30.94 7.69
N VAL A 36 29.36 30.20 8.60
CA VAL A 36 30.55 30.59 9.39
C VAL A 36 31.77 29.85 8.82
N PRO A 37 32.94 30.51 8.63
CA PRO A 37 33.71 30.42 7.38
C PRO A 37 33.79 28.99 6.84
N PHE A 38 33.36 28.86 5.59
CA PHE A 38 33.18 27.59 4.91
C PHE A 38 34.46 26.75 4.92
N GLU A 39 34.32 25.50 5.37
CA GLU A 39 35.34 24.46 5.23
C GLU A 39 34.73 23.32 4.41
N PRO A 40 35.45 22.75 3.41
CA PRO A 40 34.91 21.69 2.54
C PRO A 40 34.29 20.52 3.31
N ARG A 41 34.92 20.10 4.41
CA ARG A 41 34.41 19.04 5.31
C ARG A 41 32.97 19.25 5.81
N LYS A 42 32.48 20.50 5.90
CA LYS A 42 31.09 20.80 6.29
C LYS A 42 30.07 20.32 5.25
N LEU A 43 30.50 20.02 4.02
CA LEU A 43 29.66 19.41 2.99
C LEU A 43 29.31 17.94 3.28
N ALA A 44 29.96 17.28 4.24
CA ALA A 44 29.70 15.88 4.52
C ALA A 44 28.22 15.61 4.88
N PHE A 45 27.62 16.45 5.73
CA PHE A 45 26.22 16.32 6.15
C PHE A 45 25.19 16.56 5.03
N PRO A 46 25.24 17.66 4.24
CA PRO A 46 24.29 17.85 3.15
C PRO A 46 24.47 16.81 2.05
N LEU A 47 25.70 16.36 1.79
CA LEU A 47 25.96 15.27 0.85
C LEU A 47 25.37 13.95 1.37
N LEU A 48 25.45 13.66 2.68
CA LEU A 48 24.81 12.50 3.29
C LEU A 48 23.30 12.51 3.04
N LEU A 49 22.64 13.65 3.27
CA LEU A 49 21.20 13.82 2.99
C LEU A 49 20.88 13.69 1.50
N LEU A 50 21.74 14.23 0.63
CA LEU A 50 21.59 14.13 -0.82
C LEU A 50 21.69 12.68 -1.30
N PHE A 51 22.62 11.91 -0.75
CA PHE A 51 22.84 10.51 -1.12
C PHE A 51 21.78 9.54 -0.56
N TRP A 52 20.89 9.99 0.32
CA TRP A 52 19.75 9.18 0.77
C TRP A 52 18.86 8.74 -0.39
N ALA A 53 18.56 9.64 -1.34
CA ALA A 53 17.65 9.34 -2.42
C ALA A 53 18.22 8.32 -3.43
N PRO A 54 19.48 8.43 -3.89
CA PRO A 54 20.13 7.36 -4.66
C PRO A 54 20.29 6.05 -3.90
N ALA A 55 20.58 6.09 -2.58
CA ALA A 55 20.68 4.89 -1.75
C ALA A 55 19.37 4.10 -1.75
N LEU A 56 18.24 4.79 -1.54
CA LEU A 56 16.90 4.19 -1.67
C LEU A 56 16.68 3.54 -3.05
N VAL A 57 17.10 4.18 -4.14
CA VAL A 57 16.96 3.59 -5.48
C VAL A 57 17.79 2.31 -5.61
N ILE A 58 19.03 2.31 -5.11
CA ILE A 58 19.90 1.13 -5.09
C ILE A 58 19.25 0.00 -4.28
N HIS A 59 18.70 0.33 -3.12
CA HIS A 59 18.00 -0.59 -2.23
C HIS A 59 16.83 -1.30 -2.93
N GLU A 60 15.90 -0.54 -3.50
CA GLU A 60 14.73 -1.11 -4.20
C GLU A 60 15.14 -1.89 -5.46
N CYS A 61 16.19 -1.42 -6.17
CA CYS A 61 16.75 -2.17 -7.29
C CYS A 61 17.34 -3.52 -6.84
N GLY A 62 17.94 -3.59 -5.64
CA GLY A 62 18.42 -4.83 -5.03
C GLY A 62 17.32 -5.87 -4.88
N HIS A 63 16.19 -5.49 -4.27
CA HIS A 63 15.01 -6.36 -4.16
C HIS A 63 14.48 -6.79 -5.54
N ALA A 64 14.31 -5.83 -6.45
CA ALA A 64 13.77 -6.11 -7.78
C ALA A 64 14.66 -7.05 -8.59
N LEU A 65 15.98 -6.86 -8.53
CA LEU A 65 16.94 -7.74 -9.19
C LEU A 65 16.93 -9.14 -8.57
N ALA A 66 16.97 -9.25 -7.24
CA ALA A 66 16.92 -10.53 -6.55
C ALA A 66 15.64 -11.31 -6.87
N ALA A 67 14.48 -10.63 -6.89
CA ALA A 67 13.22 -11.24 -7.28
C ALA A 67 13.28 -11.81 -8.70
N LYS A 68 13.82 -11.05 -9.66
CA LYS A 68 14.02 -11.53 -11.04
C LYS A 68 14.99 -12.70 -11.13
N LEU A 69 16.08 -12.69 -10.35
CA LEU A 69 17.08 -13.76 -10.32
C LEU A 69 16.51 -15.10 -9.80
N VAL A 70 15.57 -15.06 -8.86
CA VAL A 70 14.89 -16.27 -8.35
C VAL A 70 13.67 -16.68 -9.19
N GLY A 71 13.46 -16.06 -10.35
CA GLY A 71 12.38 -16.36 -11.28
C GLY A 71 11.02 -15.76 -10.90
N TRP A 72 10.99 -14.80 -9.98
CA TRP A 72 9.78 -14.07 -9.62
C TRP A 72 9.58 -12.85 -10.52
N ARG A 73 8.34 -12.41 -10.67
CA ARG A 73 8.02 -11.17 -11.39
C ARG A 73 8.12 -9.99 -10.44
N VAL A 74 8.37 -8.82 -10.98
CA VAL A 74 8.28 -7.56 -10.25
C VAL A 74 7.21 -6.71 -10.92
N THR A 75 6.05 -6.60 -10.29
CA THR A 75 4.89 -5.96 -10.91
C THR A 75 4.82 -4.47 -10.62
N GLN A 76 5.36 -4.05 -9.47
CA GLN A 76 5.47 -2.65 -9.11
C GLN A 76 6.75 -2.37 -8.31
N MET A 77 7.29 -1.18 -8.51
CA MET A 77 8.30 -0.56 -7.67
C MET A 77 7.86 0.87 -7.36
N VAL A 78 7.81 1.24 -6.09
CA VAL A 78 7.46 2.59 -5.64
C VAL A 78 8.66 3.20 -4.94
N LEU A 79 9.03 4.40 -5.40
CA LEU A 79 10.11 5.19 -4.85
C LEU A 79 9.52 6.44 -4.21
N GLY A 80 9.63 6.53 -2.90
CA GLY A 80 9.19 7.68 -2.12
C GLY A 80 7.77 7.59 -1.56
N LEU A 81 7.40 8.67 -0.88
CA LEU A 81 6.12 8.94 -0.25
C LEU A 81 5.50 10.23 -0.79
N GLY A 82 4.20 10.40 -0.55
CA GLY A 82 3.46 11.61 -0.95
C GLY A 82 2.88 11.53 -2.36
N PRO A 83 2.55 12.67 -2.99
CA PRO A 83 1.95 12.68 -4.32
C PRO A 83 2.90 12.06 -5.35
N GLU A 84 2.31 11.35 -6.31
CA GLU A 84 3.03 10.83 -7.47
C GLU A 84 3.51 11.98 -8.35
N LEU A 85 4.79 11.94 -8.73
CA LEU A 85 5.40 12.89 -9.66
C LEU A 85 5.52 12.29 -11.06
N PHE A 86 6.04 11.05 -11.13
CA PHE A 86 6.29 10.36 -12.39
C PHE A 86 5.85 8.91 -12.29
N ARG A 87 5.34 8.39 -13.40
CA ARG A 87 5.04 6.97 -13.58
C ARG A 87 5.55 6.53 -14.93
N PHE A 88 6.30 5.43 -14.94
CA PHE A 88 6.77 4.79 -16.16
C PHE A 88 6.79 3.28 -16.01
N ARG A 89 6.98 2.57 -17.13
CA ARG A 89 6.99 1.11 -17.16
C ARG A 89 8.32 0.61 -17.70
N VAL A 90 8.94 -0.32 -16.96
CA VAL A 90 10.17 -1.00 -17.36
C VAL A 90 9.86 -2.48 -17.53
N GLY A 91 9.63 -2.91 -18.78
CA GLY A 91 9.12 -4.24 -19.08
C GLY A 91 7.73 -4.47 -18.47
N GLU A 92 7.65 -5.39 -17.49
CA GLU A 92 6.41 -5.64 -16.74
C GLU A 92 6.28 -4.84 -15.44
N THR A 93 7.35 -4.16 -15.01
CA THR A 93 7.39 -3.42 -13.75
C THR A 93 6.83 -2.02 -13.93
N ARG A 94 5.77 -1.70 -13.18
CA ARG A 94 5.25 -0.32 -13.05
C ARG A 94 6.09 0.42 -12.01
N VAL A 95 6.85 1.43 -12.43
CA VAL A 95 7.68 2.26 -11.55
C VAL A 95 6.94 3.56 -11.24
N VAL A 96 6.79 3.87 -9.96
CA VAL A 96 6.12 5.08 -9.47
C VAL A 96 7.11 5.88 -8.62
N VAL A 97 7.36 7.13 -9.00
CA VAL A 97 8.22 8.05 -8.25
C VAL A 97 7.35 9.11 -7.59
N ARG A 98 7.48 9.24 -6.27
CA ARG A 98 6.73 10.18 -5.43
C ARG A 98 7.63 11.29 -4.91
N ALA A 99 7.01 12.36 -4.40
CA ALA A 99 7.70 13.60 -4.06
C ALA A 99 8.80 13.49 -2.99
N LEU A 100 8.64 12.61 -2.00
CA LEU A 100 9.59 12.47 -0.89
C LEU A 100 10.28 11.12 -0.95
N LEU A 101 11.52 11.07 -1.46
CA LEU A 101 12.33 9.85 -1.60
C LEU A 101 12.93 9.39 -0.26
N ALA A 102 12.07 9.12 0.72
CA ALA A 102 12.45 8.70 2.06
C ALA A 102 12.27 7.18 2.29
N GLU A 103 11.25 6.59 1.67
CA GLU A 103 10.89 5.16 1.79
C GLU A 103 10.47 4.62 0.42
N GLY A 104 10.51 3.31 0.22
CA GLY A 104 10.13 2.67 -1.03
C GLY A 104 9.61 1.25 -0.78
N TYR A 105 9.18 0.61 -1.87
CA TYR A 105 8.92 -0.82 -1.85
C TYR A 105 8.90 -1.43 -3.25
N VAL A 106 9.14 -2.74 -3.29
CA VAL A 106 8.93 -3.61 -4.44
C VAL A 106 7.80 -4.59 -4.17
N VAL A 107 6.99 -4.87 -5.20
CA VAL A 107 5.95 -5.91 -5.17
C VAL A 107 6.43 -7.12 -5.98
N PRO A 108 7.10 -8.09 -5.34
CA PRO A 108 7.46 -9.35 -5.98
C PRO A 108 6.24 -10.28 -6.08
N THR A 109 6.14 -10.99 -7.20
CA THR A 109 5.07 -11.97 -7.47
C THR A 109 5.70 -13.34 -7.74
N PRO A 110 5.56 -14.29 -6.80
CA PRO A 110 6.08 -15.65 -6.96
C PRO A 110 5.45 -16.36 -8.17
N ARG A 111 6.25 -17.18 -8.87
CA ARG A 111 5.80 -18.05 -9.97
C ARG A 111 5.79 -19.53 -9.63
N SER A 112 6.60 -19.96 -8.67
CA SER A 112 6.67 -21.35 -8.20
C SER A 112 6.83 -21.41 -6.68
N GLY A 113 6.29 -22.46 -6.07
CA GLY A 113 6.42 -22.73 -4.63
C GLY A 113 7.79 -23.27 -4.22
N GLU A 114 8.61 -23.72 -5.17
CA GLU A 114 9.92 -24.32 -4.88
C GLU A 114 10.84 -23.33 -4.18
N LEU A 115 11.30 -23.70 -2.98
CA LEU A 115 12.15 -22.89 -2.10
C LEU A 115 11.59 -21.48 -1.85
N ALA A 116 10.26 -21.28 -1.93
CA ALA A 116 9.64 -19.95 -1.84
C ALA A 116 10.04 -19.18 -0.58
N ARG A 117 10.19 -19.86 0.56
CA ARG A 117 10.67 -19.28 1.83
C ARG A 117 12.11 -18.77 1.72
N ALA A 118 13.02 -19.57 1.19
CA ALA A 118 14.42 -19.19 1.01
C ALA A 118 14.57 -18.07 -0.02
N LYS A 119 13.82 -18.15 -1.13
CA LYS A 119 13.73 -17.08 -2.14
C LYS A 119 13.20 -15.79 -1.52
N SER A 120 12.18 -15.86 -0.67
CA SER A 120 11.65 -14.69 0.05
C SER A 120 12.69 -14.07 0.97
N ALA A 121 13.42 -14.88 1.75
CA ALA A 121 14.49 -14.39 2.63
C ALA A 121 15.61 -13.70 1.83
N PHE A 122 15.99 -14.30 0.70
CA PHE A 122 16.98 -13.72 -0.22
C PHE A 122 16.50 -12.38 -0.80
N VAL A 123 15.25 -12.30 -1.25
CA VAL A 123 14.67 -11.05 -1.76
C VAL A 123 14.68 -9.97 -0.69
N TYR A 124 14.26 -10.25 0.56
CA TYR A 124 14.34 -9.27 1.65
C TYR A 124 15.79 -8.85 1.96
N ALA A 125 16.75 -9.76 1.95
CA ALA A 125 18.15 -9.41 2.20
C ALA A 125 18.77 -8.54 1.08
N ALA A 126 18.26 -8.64 -0.15
CA ALA A 126 18.93 -8.09 -1.32
C ALA A 126 19.00 -6.56 -1.35
N GLY A 127 17.99 -5.84 -0.86
CA GLY A 127 18.01 -4.38 -0.80
C GLY A 127 19.14 -3.84 0.09
N PRO A 128 19.14 -4.20 1.38
CA PRO A 128 20.23 -3.82 2.29
C PRO A 128 21.61 -4.29 1.84
N LEU A 129 21.71 -5.52 1.30
CA LEU A 129 22.99 -6.05 0.80
C LEU A 129 23.48 -5.32 -0.44
N ALA A 130 22.59 -4.83 -1.32
CA ALA A 130 22.99 -4.00 -2.46
C ALA A 130 23.59 -2.66 -2.00
N GLU A 131 23.02 -2.02 -0.97
CA GLU A 131 23.58 -0.80 -0.40
C GLU A 131 24.98 -1.05 0.20
N LEU A 132 25.11 -2.10 1.01
CA LEU A 132 26.39 -2.49 1.62
C LEU A 132 27.44 -2.86 0.57
N LEU A 133 27.04 -3.52 -0.52
CA LEU A 133 27.92 -3.86 -1.62
C LEU A 133 28.44 -2.60 -2.32
N VAL A 134 27.56 -1.63 -2.63
CA VAL A 134 27.98 -0.37 -3.25
C VAL A 134 28.88 0.43 -2.31
N ALA A 135 28.57 0.48 -1.01
CA ALA A 135 29.43 1.12 -0.01
C ALA A 135 30.83 0.47 0.03
N ALA A 136 30.89 -0.87 0.01
CA ALA A 136 32.15 -1.59 -0.02
C ALA A 136 32.95 -1.32 -1.31
N VAL A 137 32.29 -1.26 -2.47
CA VAL A 137 32.94 -0.90 -3.74
C VAL A 137 33.51 0.51 -3.69
N ILE A 138 32.77 1.48 -3.13
CA ILE A 138 33.24 2.86 -2.94
C ILE A 138 34.48 2.89 -2.04
N ALA A 139 34.45 2.18 -0.90
CA ALA A 139 35.58 2.11 0.02
C ALA A 139 36.81 1.44 -0.63
N LEU A 140 36.61 0.33 -1.35
CA LEU A 140 37.69 -0.38 -2.03
C LEU A 140 38.34 0.45 -3.14
N ALA A 141 37.57 1.29 -3.85
CA ALA A 141 38.09 2.13 -4.93
C ALA A 141 39.08 3.21 -4.44
N TRP A 142 38.91 3.69 -3.20
CA TRP A 142 39.78 4.69 -2.56
C TRP A 142 40.82 4.07 -1.61
N GLY A 143 40.60 2.81 -1.20
CA GLY A 143 41.27 2.22 -0.05
C GLY A 143 40.49 2.47 1.25
N TRP A 144 40.70 1.60 2.24
CA TRP A 144 39.98 1.67 3.52
C TRP A 144 40.43 2.85 4.39
N ASP A 145 41.72 3.18 4.40
CA ASP A 145 42.28 4.19 5.31
C ASP A 145 41.68 5.61 5.11
N PRO A 146 41.48 6.12 3.87
CA PRO A 146 40.87 7.42 3.64
C PRO A 146 39.46 7.60 4.22
N PHE A 147 38.71 6.53 4.51
CA PHE A 147 37.34 6.63 5.04
C PHE A 147 37.29 7.01 6.53
N PHE A 148 38.43 6.94 7.23
CA PHE A 148 38.52 7.23 8.66
C PHE A 148 39.28 8.51 8.98
N VAL A 149 39.58 9.32 7.96
CA VAL A 149 40.37 10.56 8.09
C VAL A 149 39.56 11.77 7.63
N GLN A 150 39.73 12.88 8.32
CA GLN A 150 39.18 14.17 7.91
C GLN A 150 39.92 14.68 6.68
N THR A 151 39.17 15.17 5.70
CA THR A 151 39.73 15.66 4.43
C THR A 151 39.00 16.90 3.96
N ASP A 152 39.68 17.70 3.15
CA ASP A 152 39.11 18.82 2.42
C ASP A 152 38.97 18.51 0.91
N ASP A 153 39.28 17.29 0.50
CA ASP A 153 39.04 16.79 -0.86
C ASP A 153 37.55 16.53 -1.09
N TYR A 154 36.95 17.31 -1.99
CA TYR A 154 35.52 17.23 -2.30
C TYR A 154 35.06 15.85 -2.80
N ALA A 155 35.89 15.16 -3.59
CA ALA A 155 35.52 13.86 -4.15
C ALA A 155 35.56 12.77 -3.06
N LEU A 156 36.55 12.84 -2.18
CA LEU A 156 36.62 11.95 -1.03
C LEU A 156 35.49 12.22 -0.03
N ILE A 157 35.17 13.49 0.27
CA ILE A 157 34.01 13.84 1.12
C ILE A 157 32.72 13.28 0.54
N ALA A 158 32.47 13.48 -0.77
CA ALA A 158 31.28 12.94 -1.42
C ALA A 158 31.23 11.40 -1.35
N SER A 159 32.37 10.73 -1.54
CA SER A 159 32.47 9.26 -1.46
C SER A 159 32.24 8.76 -0.03
N GLN A 160 32.82 9.43 0.98
CA GLN A 160 32.59 9.15 2.40
C GLN A 160 31.12 9.32 2.77
N SER A 161 30.49 10.42 2.37
CA SER A 161 29.07 10.67 2.61
C SER A 161 28.17 9.65 1.93
N ALA A 162 28.45 9.28 0.68
CA ALA A 162 27.69 8.26 -0.04
C ALA A 162 27.80 6.88 0.62
N ALA A 163 29.03 6.44 0.94
CA ALA A 163 29.25 5.16 1.61
C ALA A 163 28.61 5.13 3.00
N LEU A 164 28.65 6.24 3.74
CA LEU A 164 28.00 6.35 5.04
C LEU A 164 26.47 6.25 4.92
N ALA A 165 25.86 6.95 3.96
CA ALA A 165 24.42 6.85 3.70
C ALA A 165 24.00 5.41 3.38
N LEU A 166 24.70 4.76 2.45
CA LEU A 166 24.46 3.38 2.04
C LEU A 166 24.67 2.38 3.19
N THR A 167 25.74 2.55 3.96
CA THR A 167 26.03 1.68 5.10
C THR A 167 24.97 1.82 6.19
N PHE A 168 24.60 3.07 6.51
CA PHE A 168 23.57 3.33 7.51
C PHE A 168 22.20 2.80 7.05
N GLY A 169 21.79 3.05 5.82
CA GLY A 169 20.56 2.50 5.23
C GLY A 169 20.52 0.98 5.25
N GLY A 170 21.60 0.33 4.81
CA GLY A 170 21.70 -1.12 4.79
C GLY A 170 21.67 -1.74 6.19
N LEU A 171 22.45 -1.20 7.13
CA LEU A 171 22.48 -1.73 8.50
C LEU A 171 21.14 -1.51 9.23
N THR A 172 20.53 -0.33 9.10
CA THR A 172 19.25 -0.04 9.79
C THR A 172 18.10 -0.88 9.26
N ASN A 173 18.05 -1.16 7.95
CA ASN A 173 17.06 -2.06 7.38
C ASN A 173 17.27 -3.53 7.78
N LEU A 174 18.49 -3.94 8.14
CA LEU A 174 18.75 -5.28 8.68
C LEU A 174 18.37 -5.42 10.17
N VAL A 175 18.25 -4.32 10.92
CA VAL A 175 17.78 -4.36 12.32
C VAL A 175 16.28 -4.67 12.35
N PRO A 176 15.83 -5.82 12.88
CA PRO A 176 14.44 -6.24 12.78
C PRO A 176 13.50 -5.30 13.55
N HIS A 177 12.57 -4.67 12.83
CA HIS A 177 11.50 -3.89 13.44
C HIS A 177 10.26 -3.88 12.53
N ALA A 178 9.14 -3.37 13.06
CA ALA A 178 7.94 -3.15 12.28
C ALA A 178 7.55 -1.68 12.41
N LEU A 179 7.39 -1.00 11.27
CA LEU A 179 6.86 0.35 11.23
C LEU A 179 5.39 0.26 10.81
N ALA A 180 4.50 0.72 11.71
CA ALA A 180 3.07 0.78 11.44
C ALA A 180 2.43 -0.57 10.97
N GLY A 181 2.97 -1.69 11.47
CA GLY A 181 2.48 -3.04 11.18
C GLY A 181 3.14 -3.73 9.98
N ALA A 182 3.86 -3.00 9.12
CA ALA A 182 4.65 -3.58 8.06
C ALA A 182 6.04 -4.00 8.59
N PRO A 183 6.49 -5.24 8.33
CA PRO A 183 7.85 -5.63 8.66
C PRO A 183 8.85 -4.89 7.75
N ASN A 184 9.96 -4.44 8.33
CA ASN A 184 11.12 -4.05 7.53
C ASN A 184 11.87 -5.30 7.02
N ASP A 185 12.93 -5.10 6.23
CA ASP A 185 13.67 -6.21 5.62
C ASP A 185 14.24 -7.20 6.62
N GLY A 186 14.90 -6.72 7.68
CA GLY A 186 15.45 -7.55 8.75
C GLY A 186 14.39 -8.45 9.39
N LEU A 187 13.21 -7.89 9.67
CA LEU A 187 12.08 -8.66 10.18
C LEU A 187 11.47 -9.60 9.12
N GLY A 188 11.47 -9.19 7.85
CA GLY A 188 11.07 -9.99 6.70
C GLY A 188 11.93 -11.25 6.53
N ILE A 189 13.26 -11.11 6.65
CA ILE A 189 14.22 -12.23 6.63
C ILE A 189 13.89 -13.25 7.73
N LEU A 190 13.72 -12.78 8.97
CA LEU A 190 13.41 -13.65 10.11
C LEU A 190 12.07 -14.37 9.96
N ARG A 191 11.07 -13.70 9.35
CA ARG A 191 9.72 -14.24 9.16
C ARG A 191 9.59 -15.11 7.91
N ALA A 192 10.50 -15.02 6.95
CA ALA A 192 10.42 -15.77 5.69
C ALA A 192 10.27 -17.28 5.90
N GLY A 193 10.91 -17.84 6.94
CA GLY A 193 10.82 -19.25 7.29
C GLY A 193 9.44 -19.70 7.82
N SER A 194 8.62 -18.78 8.36
CA SER A 194 7.28 -19.07 8.87
C SER A 194 6.15 -18.79 7.88
N LEU A 195 6.48 -18.33 6.67
CA LEU A 195 5.49 -18.08 5.61
C LEU A 195 4.87 -19.40 5.12
N THR A 196 3.55 -19.40 4.97
CA THR A 196 2.76 -20.54 4.49
C THR A 196 2.67 -20.55 2.96
N GLU A 197 2.31 -21.69 2.37
CA GLU A 197 2.04 -21.77 0.93
C GLU A 197 0.87 -20.87 0.53
N ALA A 198 -0.16 -20.75 1.38
CA ALA A 198 -1.26 -19.81 1.21
C ALA A 198 -0.80 -18.36 1.07
N HIS A 199 0.24 -17.95 1.82
CA HIS A 199 0.82 -16.62 1.67
C HIS A 199 1.44 -16.41 0.28
N PHE A 200 2.16 -17.39 -0.24
CA PHE A 200 2.75 -17.30 -1.59
C PHE A 200 1.67 -17.38 -2.69
N ALA A 201 0.62 -18.17 -2.50
CA ALA A 201 -0.53 -18.20 -3.39
C ALA A 201 -1.23 -16.83 -3.44
N TYR A 202 -1.41 -16.18 -2.29
CA TYR A 202 -1.91 -14.81 -2.20
C TYR A 202 -1.02 -13.82 -2.97
N LEU A 203 0.29 -13.85 -2.74
CA LEU A 203 1.24 -12.97 -3.45
C LEU A 203 1.24 -13.21 -4.96
N ALA A 204 1.08 -14.46 -5.40
CA ALA A 204 1.01 -14.82 -6.82
C ALA A 204 -0.21 -14.19 -7.51
N ALA A 205 -1.36 -14.11 -6.82
CA ALA A 205 -2.59 -13.51 -7.36
C ALA A 205 -2.64 -11.98 -7.19
N ALA A 206 -1.88 -11.40 -6.25
CA ALA A 206 -2.00 -10.00 -5.84
C ALA A 206 -1.96 -8.96 -6.97
N ALA A 207 -1.13 -9.19 -7.99
CA ALA A 207 -1.04 -8.29 -9.15
C ALA A 207 -2.30 -8.34 -10.03
N ALA A 208 -2.84 -9.54 -10.25
CA ALA A 208 -4.10 -9.71 -10.96
C ALA A 208 -5.27 -9.15 -10.13
N THR A 209 -5.29 -9.37 -8.82
CA THR A 209 -6.27 -8.78 -7.90
C THR A 209 -6.34 -7.26 -8.07
N ARG A 210 -5.19 -6.59 -8.05
CA ARG A 210 -5.14 -5.14 -8.21
C ARG A 210 -5.60 -4.69 -9.61
N SER A 211 -5.21 -5.42 -10.64
CA SER A 211 -5.59 -5.09 -12.02
C SER A 211 -7.11 -5.19 -12.21
N VAL A 212 -7.71 -6.26 -11.68
CA VAL A 212 -9.16 -6.44 -11.65
C VAL A 212 -9.83 -5.34 -10.82
N ASP A 213 -9.28 -4.97 -9.66
CA ASP A 213 -9.80 -3.87 -8.84
C ASP A 213 -9.79 -2.53 -9.59
N GLU A 214 -8.69 -2.23 -10.29
CA GLU A 214 -8.57 -1.04 -11.14
C GLU A 214 -9.65 -1.04 -12.24
N ALA A 215 -9.89 -2.18 -12.89
CA ALA A 215 -10.90 -2.31 -13.94
C ALA A 215 -12.33 -2.20 -13.41
N LEU A 216 -12.65 -2.87 -12.30
CA LEU A 216 -13.95 -2.77 -11.62
C LEU A 216 -14.22 -1.35 -11.13
N HIS A 217 -13.22 -0.68 -10.55
CA HIS A 217 -13.34 0.72 -10.12
C HIS A 217 -13.55 1.68 -11.30
N ALA A 218 -12.96 1.38 -12.46
CA ALA A 218 -13.22 2.11 -13.70
C ALA A 218 -14.60 1.81 -14.32
N GLY A 219 -15.29 0.76 -13.86
CA GLY A 219 -16.54 0.27 -14.45
C GLY A 219 -16.33 -0.50 -15.77
N ASP A 220 -15.09 -0.92 -16.05
CA ASP A 220 -14.72 -1.67 -17.25
C ASP A 220 -14.84 -3.18 -16.96
N PHE A 221 -16.08 -3.67 -17.02
CA PHE A 221 -16.41 -5.06 -16.69
C PHE A 221 -15.85 -6.07 -17.70
N GLU A 222 -15.64 -5.68 -18.96
CA GLU A 222 -15.05 -6.54 -19.98
C GLU A 222 -13.57 -6.76 -19.69
N ARG A 223 -12.84 -5.67 -19.40
CA ARG A 223 -11.44 -5.77 -18.99
C ARG A 223 -11.29 -6.55 -17.69
N ALA A 224 -12.14 -6.30 -16.69
CA ALA A 224 -12.08 -7.00 -15.42
C ALA A 224 -12.26 -8.52 -15.60
N GLN A 225 -13.21 -8.93 -16.44
CA GLN A 225 -13.45 -10.33 -16.79
C GLN A 225 -12.25 -10.96 -17.51
N GLY A 226 -11.73 -10.30 -18.55
CA GLY A 226 -10.58 -10.82 -19.29
C GLY A 226 -9.32 -10.95 -18.43
N GLU A 227 -9.10 -10.03 -17.50
CA GLU A 227 -7.98 -10.09 -16.56
C GLU A 227 -8.17 -11.20 -15.50
N ALA A 228 -9.40 -11.42 -15.02
CA ALA A 228 -9.71 -12.52 -14.11
C ALA A 228 -9.52 -13.89 -14.78
N GLU A 229 -10.03 -14.08 -16.00
CA GLU A 229 -9.85 -15.30 -16.79
C GLU A 229 -8.37 -15.58 -17.08
N ALA A 230 -7.61 -14.56 -17.46
CA ALA A 230 -6.17 -14.69 -17.69
C ALA A 230 -5.42 -15.09 -16.41
N ALA A 231 -5.83 -14.57 -15.24
CA ALA A 231 -5.24 -14.91 -13.96
C ALA A 231 -5.54 -16.37 -13.57
N ILE A 232 -6.78 -16.82 -13.77
CA ILE A 232 -7.20 -18.21 -13.53
C ILE A 232 -6.44 -19.16 -14.47
N ALA A 233 -6.33 -18.83 -15.76
CA ALA A 233 -5.57 -19.62 -16.71
C ALA A 233 -4.08 -19.72 -16.35
N ALA A 234 -3.49 -18.64 -15.82
CA ALA A 234 -2.10 -18.61 -15.36
C ALA A 234 -1.88 -19.35 -14.03
N LEU A 235 -2.91 -19.46 -13.19
CA LEU A 235 -2.85 -19.99 -11.83
C LEU A 235 -4.07 -20.90 -11.55
N PRO A 236 -4.24 -22.04 -12.26
CA PRO A 236 -5.49 -22.81 -12.27
C PRO A 236 -5.88 -23.41 -10.91
N GLU A 237 -4.91 -23.70 -10.04
CA GLU A 237 -5.14 -24.24 -8.71
C GLU A 237 -5.14 -23.16 -7.61
N ASN A 238 -5.01 -21.89 -7.97
CA ASN A 238 -4.93 -20.80 -7.00
C ASN A 238 -6.32 -20.25 -6.69
N ALA A 239 -6.82 -20.57 -5.49
CA ALA A 239 -8.13 -20.10 -5.04
C ALA A 239 -8.25 -18.56 -4.96
N HIS A 240 -7.15 -17.81 -4.75
CA HIS A 240 -7.21 -16.34 -4.82
C HIS A 240 -7.39 -15.83 -6.25
N ALA A 241 -6.89 -16.55 -7.26
CA ALA A 241 -7.17 -16.23 -8.66
C ALA A 241 -8.63 -16.56 -9.02
N ALA A 242 -9.14 -17.71 -8.56
CA ALA A 242 -10.55 -18.09 -8.75
C ALA A 242 -11.53 -17.08 -8.11
N LEU A 243 -11.19 -16.53 -6.94
CA LEU A 243 -11.97 -15.48 -6.29
C LEU A 243 -12.17 -14.23 -7.16
N LEU A 244 -11.28 -13.95 -8.12
CA LEU A 244 -11.43 -12.79 -9.01
C LEU A 244 -12.69 -12.91 -9.86
N GLN A 245 -13.02 -14.12 -10.33
CA GLN A 245 -14.25 -14.35 -11.10
C GLN A 245 -15.49 -14.06 -10.26
N VAL A 246 -15.51 -14.52 -9.01
CA VAL A 246 -16.61 -14.27 -8.06
C VAL A 246 -16.82 -12.77 -7.86
N ARG A 247 -15.72 -12.02 -7.72
CA ARG A 247 -15.77 -10.57 -7.54
C ARG A 247 -16.28 -9.84 -8.78
N VAL A 248 -15.93 -10.31 -9.99
CA VAL A 248 -16.46 -9.75 -11.23
C VAL A 248 -17.97 -10.02 -11.36
N LEU A 249 -18.43 -11.23 -11.06
CA LEU A 249 -19.87 -11.58 -11.05
C LEU A 249 -20.65 -10.70 -10.05
N SER A 250 -20.13 -10.58 -8.82
CA SER A 250 -20.70 -9.70 -7.79
C SER A 250 -20.85 -8.25 -8.28
N ALA A 251 -19.77 -7.69 -8.82
CA ALA A 251 -19.75 -6.30 -9.28
C ALA A 251 -20.67 -6.03 -10.49
N ARG A 252 -21.02 -7.06 -11.26
CA ARG A 252 -22.01 -7.00 -12.35
C ARG A 252 -23.45 -7.10 -11.86
N GLY A 253 -23.67 -7.42 -10.58
CA GLY A 253 -25.00 -7.66 -10.01
C GLY A 253 -25.53 -9.08 -10.28
N GLU A 254 -24.68 -10.01 -10.70
CA GLU A 254 -25.03 -11.41 -10.94
C GLU A 254 -24.95 -12.20 -9.62
N THR A 255 -25.78 -11.83 -8.63
CA THR A 255 -25.70 -12.31 -7.24
C THR A 255 -25.79 -13.84 -7.12
N ASP A 256 -26.72 -14.47 -7.84
CA ASP A 256 -26.92 -15.93 -7.77
C ASP A 256 -25.68 -16.67 -8.29
N ALA A 257 -25.16 -16.26 -9.45
CA ALA A 257 -23.97 -16.85 -10.05
C ALA A 257 -22.72 -16.61 -9.18
N ALA A 258 -22.59 -15.43 -8.58
CA ALA A 258 -21.50 -15.12 -7.66
C ALA A 258 -21.55 -16.01 -6.40
N THR A 259 -22.75 -16.24 -5.86
CA THR A 259 -22.96 -17.08 -4.68
C THR A 259 -22.64 -18.54 -4.98
N GLU A 260 -23.17 -19.08 -6.08
CA GLU A 260 -22.89 -20.45 -6.52
C GLU A 260 -21.38 -20.67 -6.75
N ALA A 261 -20.71 -19.73 -7.42
CA ALA A 261 -19.27 -19.80 -7.66
C ALA A 261 -18.46 -19.72 -6.36
N LEU A 262 -18.89 -18.91 -5.39
CA LEU A 262 -18.23 -18.81 -4.08
C LEU A 262 -18.39 -20.11 -3.27
N GLU A 263 -19.58 -20.71 -3.27
CA GLU A 263 -19.84 -21.97 -2.58
C GLU A 263 -19.01 -23.11 -3.18
N ALA A 264 -18.99 -23.25 -4.51
CA ALA A 264 -18.17 -24.24 -5.20
C ALA A 264 -16.68 -24.06 -4.90
N LEU A 265 -16.19 -22.82 -4.85
CA LEU A 265 -14.80 -22.54 -4.49
C LEU A 265 -14.53 -22.90 -3.02
N ARG A 266 -15.45 -22.62 -2.10
CA ARG A 266 -15.28 -22.93 -0.67
C ARG A 266 -15.10 -24.43 -0.40
N GLU A 267 -15.69 -25.30 -1.21
CA GLU A 267 -15.52 -26.75 -1.09
C GLU A 267 -14.09 -27.22 -1.39
N THR A 268 -13.41 -26.54 -2.31
CA THR A 268 -12.11 -26.94 -2.85
C THR A 268 -10.95 -26.06 -2.35
N ALA A 269 -11.24 -24.89 -1.80
CA ALA A 269 -10.24 -23.94 -1.33
C ALA A 269 -9.41 -24.48 -0.16
N PRO A 270 -8.13 -24.09 -0.06
CA PRO A 270 -7.28 -24.42 1.09
C PRO A 270 -7.91 -23.95 2.41
N ARG A 271 -7.83 -24.80 3.43
CA ARG A 271 -8.33 -24.49 4.78
C ARG A 271 -7.26 -23.77 5.60
N ASP A 272 -7.08 -22.49 5.32
CA ASP A 272 -6.20 -21.61 6.09
C ASP A 272 -6.87 -20.28 6.44
N ALA A 273 -6.31 -19.60 7.44
CA ALA A 273 -6.87 -18.36 7.97
C ALA A 273 -6.94 -17.22 6.95
N LEU A 274 -5.97 -17.14 6.02
CA LEU A 274 -5.95 -16.08 5.01
C LEU A 274 -7.04 -16.33 3.97
N MET A 275 -7.15 -17.56 3.47
CA MET A 275 -8.19 -17.94 2.52
C MET A 275 -9.60 -17.80 3.11
N GLU A 276 -9.82 -18.29 4.34
CA GLU A 276 -11.12 -18.17 5.01
C GLU A 276 -11.54 -16.71 5.17
N ALA A 277 -10.60 -15.82 5.52
CA ALA A 277 -10.88 -14.39 5.61
C ALA A 277 -11.27 -13.78 4.25
N GLU A 278 -10.63 -14.18 3.15
CA GLU A 278 -10.98 -13.72 1.81
C GLU A 278 -12.35 -14.22 1.36
N LEU A 279 -12.66 -15.51 1.57
CA LEU A 279 -13.98 -16.08 1.24
C LEU A 279 -15.10 -15.35 1.98
N LEU A 280 -14.93 -15.13 3.29
CA LEU A 280 -15.87 -14.38 4.12
C LEU A 280 -16.01 -12.92 3.69
N HIS A 281 -14.91 -12.29 3.26
CA HIS A 281 -14.95 -10.93 2.75
C HIS A 281 -15.69 -10.85 1.42
N VAL A 282 -15.45 -11.78 0.50
CA VAL A 282 -16.16 -11.82 -0.79
C VAL A 282 -17.65 -12.13 -0.61
N ALA A 283 -18.04 -13.01 0.32
CA ALA A 283 -19.44 -13.19 0.71
C ALA A 283 -20.08 -11.88 1.18
N ALA A 284 -19.36 -11.10 1.98
CA ALA A 284 -19.82 -9.81 2.47
C ALA A 284 -19.95 -8.76 1.34
N LEU A 285 -19.09 -8.81 0.32
CA LEU A 285 -19.20 -7.96 -0.86
C LEU A 285 -20.41 -8.34 -1.72
N ILE A 286 -20.66 -9.63 -1.95
CA ILE A 286 -21.85 -10.11 -2.68
C ILE A 286 -23.13 -9.56 -2.06
N ALA A 287 -23.26 -9.66 -0.74
CA ALA A 287 -24.41 -9.13 -0.01
C ALA A 287 -24.51 -7.59 -0.06
N LEU A 288 -23.37 -6.88 -0.04
CA LEU A 288 -23.34 -5.43 -0.14
C LEU A 288 -23.72 -4.94 -1.55
N ASP A 289 -23.38 -5.71 -2.59
CA ASP A 289 -23.68 -5.43 -3.98
C ASP A 289 -25.14 -5.79 -4.34
N SER A 290 -25.70 -6.86 -3.75
CA SER A 290 -27.09 -7.28 -3.99
C SER A 290 -28.13 -6.34 -3.38
N GLN A 291 -27.75 -5.58 -2.34
CA GLN A 291 -28.66 -4.76 -1.52
C GLN A 291 -29.82 -5.54 -0.89
N ASP A 292 -29.71 -6.86 -0.80
CA ASP A 292 -30.70 -7.71 -0.14
C ASP A 292 -30.57 -7.58 1.38
N THR A 293 -31.61 -7.03 2.02
CA THR A 293 -31.66 -6.78 3.45
C THR A 293 -31.47 -8.05 4.29
N ASP A 294 -31.88 -9.22 3.80
CA ASP A 294 -31.75 -10.48 4.53
C ASP A 294 -30.29 -10.96 4.52
N LEU A 295 -29.55 -10.68 3.45
CA LEU A 295 -28.13 -11.01 3.32
C LEU A 295 -27.22 -10.04 4.10
N LEU A 296 -27.61 -8.77 4.23
CA LEU A 296 -26.81 -7.74 4.94
C LEU A 296 -26.53 -8.10 6.41
N GLY A 297 -27.45 -8.78 7.09
CA GLY A 297 -27.25 -9.26 8.47
C GLY A 297 -26.12 -10.28 8.58
N HIS A 298 -26.14 -11.29 7.70
CA HIS A 298 -25.11 -12.33 7.64
C HIS A 298 -23.76 -11.78 7.15
N ALA A 299 -23.78 -10.81 6.23
CA ALA A 299 -22.58 -10.17 5.70
C ALA A 299 -21.74 -9.46 6.77
N LEU A 300 -22.39 -8.77 7.71
CA LEU A 300 -21.69 -8.11 8.80
C LEU A 300 -20.98 -9.13 9.71
N HIS A 301 -21.62 -10.27 9.97
CA HIS A 301 -20.99 -11.37 10.73
C HIS A 301 -19.80 -11.97 9.97
N ALA A 302 -19.92 -12.14 8.65
CA ALA A 302 -18.84 -12.67 7.81
C ALA A 302 -17.61 -11.76 7.81
N VAL A 303 -17.76 -10.45 7.58
CA VAL A 303 -16.61 -9.52 7.59
C VAL A 303 -15.99 -9.40 8.99
N GLN A 304 -16.80 -9.46 10.06
CA GLN A 304 -16.27 -9.50 11.42
C GLN A 304 -15.49 -10.79 11.70
N ALA A 305 -15.94 -11.92 11.16
CA ALA A 305 -15.20 -13.18 11.24
C ALA A 305 -13.87 -13.08 10.47
N ALA A 306 -13.85 -12.49 9.27
CA ALA A 306 -12.62 -12.22 8.53
C ALA A 306 -11.63 -11.38 9.34
N ILE A 307 -12.11 -10.32 10.01
CA ILE A 307 -11.30 -9.46 10.89
C ILE A 307 -10.76 -10.25 12.10
N ARG A 308 -11.57 -11.11 12.73
CA ARG A 308 -11.11 -11.95 13.85
C ARG A 308 -10.01 -12.94 13.44
N VAL A 309 -10.13 -13.49 12.23
CA VAL A 309 -9.21 -14.51 11.72
C VAL A 309 -7.88 -13.90 11.26
N SER A 310 -7.93 -12.75 10.57
CA SER A 310 -6.76 -12.19 9.86
C SER A 310 -6.27 -10.83 10.38
N GLY A 311 -7.04 -10.20 11.28
CA GLY A 311 -6.80 -8.85 11.80
C GLY A 311 -7.61 -7.75 11.09
N PRO A 312 -7.62 -6.52 11.63
CA PRO A 312 -8.43 -5.41 11.14
C PRO A 312 -7.79 -4.71 9.94
N ALA A 313 -7.75 -5.40 8.81
CA ALA A 313 -7.22 -4.83 7.57
C ALA A 313 -8.15 -3.74 7.00
N ALA A 314 -7.60 -2.72 6.33
CA ALA A 314 -8.41 -1.59 5.85
C ALA A 314 -9.57 -2.03 4.96
N ARG A 315 -9.37 -2.99 4.06
CA ARG A 315 -10.44 -3.47 3.17
C ARG A 315 -11.61 -4.10 3.93
N PHE A 316 -11.32 -4.82 5.01
CA PHE A 316 -12.35 -5.43 5.85
C PHE A 316 -13.07 -4.37 6.69
N GLU A 317 -12.36 -3.41 7.26
CA GLU A 317 -12.98 -2.31 8.01
C GLU A 317 -13.79 -1.37 7.10
N ALA A 318 -13.37 -1.14 5.86
CA ALA A 318 -14.12 -0.38 4.87
C ALA A 318 -15.44 -1.09 4.53
N THR A 319 -15.37 -2.39 4.22
CA THR A 319 -16.55 -3.21 3.91
C THR A 319 -17.49 -3.30 5.12
N ARG A 320 -16.95 -3.49 6.33
CA ARG A 320 -17.71 -3.44 7.57
C ARG A 320 -18.40 -2.10 7.76
N GLY A 321 -17.71 -1.00 7.51
CA GLY A 321 -18.25 0.35 7.57
C GLY A 321 -19.40 0.57 6.59
N ALA A 322 -19.25 0.10 5.35
CA ALA A 322 -20.31 0.13 4.34
C ALA A 322 -21.55 -0.68 4.78
N LEU A 323 -21.36 -1.91 5.27
CA LEU A 323 -22.47 -2.74 5.77
C LEU A 323 -23.18 -2.11 6.96
N LEU A 324 -22.44 -1.52 7.90
CA LEU A 324 -23.02 -0.80 9.05
C LEU A 324 -23.85 0.40 8.60
N TYR A 325 -23.40 1.10 7.55
CA TYR A 325 -24.16 2.20 6.97
C TYR A 325 -25.49 1.70 6.37
N GLU A 326 -25.48 0.63 5.57
CA GLU A 326 -26.71 0.06 4.99
C GLU A 326 -27.66 -0.46 6.09
N GLN A 327 -27.14 -0.91 7.24
CA GLN A 327 -27.94 -1.29 8.41
C GLN A 327 -28.41 -0.10 9.28
N GLY A 328 -28.15 1.14 8.86
CA GLY A 328 -28.57 2.34 9.61
C GLY A 328 -27.71 2.69 10.83
N ARG A 329 -26.60 1.99 11.07
CA ARG A 329 -25.72 2.15 12.25
C ARG A 329 -24.63 3.20 11.99
N MET A 330 -25.06 4.44 11.75
CA MET A 330 -24.20 5.52 11.23
C MET A 330 -22.96 5.84 12.09
N GLY A 331 -23.08 5.83 13.42
CA GLY A 331 -21.95 6.09 14.32
C GLY A 331 -20.84 5.04 14.19
N GLU A 332 -21.22 3.76 14.18
CA GLU A 332 -20.26 2.66 14.03
C GLU A 332 -19.67 2.59 12.62
N ALA A 333 -20.49 2.91 11.61
CA ALA A 333 -20.05 3.03 10.23
C ALA A 333 -18.95 4.10 10.11
N PHE A 334 -19.16 5.29 10.69
CA PHE A 334 -18.17 6.37 10.70
C PHE A 334 -16.84 5.91 11.28
N ASP A 335 -16.86 5.24 12.43
CA ASP A 335 -15.65 4.81 13.12
C ASP A 335 -14.88 3.73 12.33
N ALA A 336 -15.60 2.78 11.73
CA ALA A 336 -15.00 1.74 10.88
C ALA A 336 -14.36 2.33 9.62
N LEU A 337 -15.09 3.21 8.91
CA LEU A 337 -14.59 3.87 7.71
C LEU A 337 -13.42 4.82 8.01
N GLN A 338 -13.44 5.51 9.15
CA GLN A 338 -12.30 6.33 9.57
C GLN A 338 -11.06 5.51 9.90
N ARG A 339 -11.22 4.31 10.50
CA ARG A 339 -10.09 3.39 10.71
C ARG A 339 -9.52 2.97 9.37
N ALA A 340 -10.35 2.50 8.44
CA ALA A 340 -9.93 2.08 7.10
C ALA A 340 -9.25 3.21 6.30
N TYR A 341 -9.88 4.40 6.25
CA TYR A 341 -9.34 5.57 5.54
C TYR A 341 -7.98 6.00 6.10
N LYS A 342 -7.78 5.94 7.43
CA LYS A 342 -6.50 6.29 8.04
C LYS A 342 -5.43 5.25 7.75
N SER A 343 -5.79 3.97 7.70
CA SER A 343 -4.85 2.86 7.55
C SER A 343 -4.38 2.60 6.13
N THR A 344 -5.06 3.12 5.10
CA THR A 344 -4.74 2.82 3.70
C THR A 344 -4.14 3.96 2.87
N ARG A 345 -3.41 3.60 1.81
CA ARG A 345 -3.00 4.49 0.70
C ARG A 345 -3.37 3.92 -0.67
N ASP A 346 -4.16 2.86 -0.68
CA ASP A 346 -4.72 2.37 -1.91
C ASP A 346 -5.78 3.37 -2.40
N ALA A 347 -5.58 3.92 -3.59
CA ALA A 347 -6.43 5.00 -4.09
C ALA A 347 -7.90 4.56 -4.24
N ILE A 348 -8.12 3.32 -4.69
CA ILE A 348 -9.46 2.74 -4.88
C ILE A 348 -10.16 2.61 -3.53
N LEU A 349 -9.46 2.10 -2.52
CA LEU A 349 -10.00 1.95 -1.19
C LEU A 349 -10.22 3.30 -0.48
N GLU A 350 -9.33 4.27 -0.68
CA GLU A 350 -9.52 5.64 -0.20
C GLU A 350 -10.78 6.27 -0.82
N ASP A 351 -10.99 6.11 -2.13
CA ASP A 351 -12.17 6.63 -2.83
C ASP A 351 -13.46 6.00 -2.27
N HIS A 352 -13.45 4.68 -2.04
CA HIS A 352 -14.55 3.97 -1.40
C HIS A 352 -14.84 4.52 0.01
N CYS A 353 -13.80 4.70 0.83
CA CYS A 353 -13.97 5.24 2.18
C CYS A 353 -14.50 6.68 2.16
N VAL A 354 -13.96 7.55 1.29
CA VAL A 354 -14.39 8.94 1.17
C VAL A 354 -15.85 9.03 0.72
N ALA A 355 -16.30 8.17 -0.20
CA ALA A 355 -17.69 8.13 -0.63
C ALA A 355 -18.63 7.77 0.54
N TYR A 356 -18.36 6.67 1.25
CA TYR A 356 -19.18 6.27 2.39
C TYR A 356 -19.08 7.24 3.58
N LEU A 357 -17.91 7.83 3.85
CA LEU A 357 -17.76 8.88 4.89
C LEU A 357 -18.57 10.13 4.54
N THR A 358 -18.65 10.50 3.26
CA THR A 358 -19.52 11.60 2.82
C THR A 358 -20.98 11.30 3.17
N MET A 359 -21.47 10.09 2.85
CA MET A 359 -22.84 9.66 3.11
C MET A 359 -23.15 9.56 4.61
N VAL A 360 -22.24 8.96 5.39
CA VAL A 360 -22.38 8.82 6.85
C VAL A 360 -22.38 10.17 7.55
N THR A 361 -21.49 11.09 7.18
CA THR A 361 -21.40 12.41 7.81
C THR A 361 -22.63 13.28 7.49
N GLN A 362 -23.18 13.15 6.28
CA GLN A 362 -24.47 13.74 5.93
C GLN A 362 -25.59 13.17 6.80
N ALA A 363 -25.69 11.84 6.92
CA ALA A 363 -26.71 11.18 7.74
C ALA A 363 -26.61 11.53 9.24
N LEU A 364 -25.40 11.78 9.74
CA LEU A 364 -25.14 12.21 11.12
C LEU A 364 -25.32 13.73 11.35
N GLY A 365 -25.56 14.52 10.31
CA GLY A 365 -25.64 15.99 10.43
C GLY A 365 -24.30 16.67 10.75
N ARG A 366 -23.16 16.05 10.42
CA ARG A 366 -21.82 16.62 10.66
C ARG A 366 -21.36 17.51 9.51
N THR A 367 -21.88 18.74 9.46
CA THR A 367 -21.73 19.66 8.32
C THR A 367 -20.27 19.96 7.94
N GLU A 368 -19.36 20.16 8.90
CA GLU A 368 -17.95 20.44 8.61
C GLU A 368 -17.23 19.23 7.99
N ASP A 369 -17.41 18.05 8.59
CA ASP A 369 -16.84 16.79 8.08
C ASP A 369 -17.41 16.46 6.69
N TYR A 370 -18.72 16.62 6.51
CA TYR A 370 -19.38 16.45 5.21
C TYR A 370 -18.74 17.36 4.14
N THR A 371 -18.63 18.66 4.43
CA THR A 371 -18.07 19.63 3.48
C THR A 371 -16.61 19.31 3.15
N ARG A 372 -15.86 18.74 4.09
CA ARG A 372 -14.48 18.28 3.88
C ARG A 372 -14.45 17.05 2.95
N PHE A 373 -15.20 16.00 3.26
CA PHE A 373 -15.18 14.77 2.46
C PHE A 373 -15.82 14.94 1.08
N ALA A 374 -16.87 15.76 0.95
CA ALA A 374 -17.47 16.09 -0.34
C ALA A 374 -16.48 16.84 -1.27
N ARG A 375 -15.69 17.78 -0.72
CA ARG A 375 -14.61 18.45 -1.47
C ARG A 375 -13.52 17.47 -1.90
N GLU A 376 -13.13 16.56 -1.01
CA GLU A 376 -12.13 15.54 -1.32
C GLU A 376 -12.62 14.58 -2.41
N LEU A 377 -13.87 14.14 -2.33
CA LEU A 377 -14.52 13.29 -3.33
C LEU A 377 -14.56 13.97 -4.71
N THR A 378 -14.89 15.27 -4.73
CA THR A 378 -14.91 16.06 -5.97
C THR A 378 -13.51 16.18 -6.58
N ARG A 379 -12.48 16.40 -5.74
CA ARG A 379 -11.08 16.50 -6.20
C ARG A 379 -10.54 15.17 -6.75
N ARG A 380 -10.92 14.05 -6.15
CA ARG A 380 -10.52 12.69 -6.58
C ARG A 380 -11.23 12.26 -7.86
N GLY A 381 -12.45 12.77 -8.07
CA GLY A 381 -13.35 12.31 -9.11
C GLY A 381 -14.21 11.16 -8.58
N THR A 382 -15.53 11.26 -8.76
CA THR A 382 -16.45 10.19 -8.33
C THR A 382 -16.60 9.17 -9.46
N HIS A 383 -16.24 7.92 -9.20
CA HIS A 383 -16.36 6.82 -10.16
C HIS A 383 -17.82 6.39 -10.38
N ALA A 384 -18.13 5.76 -11.52
CA ALA A 384 -19.50 5.49 -11.96
C ALA A 384 -20.33 4.65 -10.97
N HIS A 385 -19.73 3.63 -10.34
CA HIS A 385 -20.40 2.82 -9.32
C HIS A 385 -20.71 3.63 -8.05
N LEU A 386 -19.74 4.39 -7.53
CA LEU A 386 -19.93 5.24 -6.35
C LEU A 386 -20.91 6.38 -6.62
N ARG A 387 -20.94 6.95 -7.83
CA ARG A 387 -21.94 7.94 -8.26
C ARG A 387 -23.36 7.37 -8.22
N ARG A 388 -23.55 6.12 -8.68
CA ARG A 388 -24.85 5.45 -8.64
C ARG A 388 -25.33 5.26 -7.21
N LYS A 389 -24.46 4.81 -6.29
CA LYS A 389 -24.80 4.70 -4.85
C LYS A 389 -25.11 6.06 -4.22
N LEU A 390 -24.29 7.08 -4.47
CA LEU A 390 -24.54 8.44 -3.97
C LEU A 390 -25.86 9.02 -4.51
N ALA A 391 -26.21 8.74 -5.77
CA ALA A 391 -27.46 9.17 -6.37
C ALA A 391 -28.69 8.45 -5.79
N ALA A 392 -28.56 7.16 -5.43
CA ALA A 392 -29.64 6.35 -4.86
C ALA A 392 -30.02 6.77 -3.43
N HIS A 393 -29.06 7.22 -2.61
CA HIS A 393 -29.26 7.48 -1.18
C HIS A 393 -29.47 8.96 -0.82
N GLY A 394 -29.48 9.88 -1.79
CA GLY A 394 -29.80 11.28 -1.56
C GLY A 394 -29.11 12.24 -2.54
N GLY A 395 -29.86 12.78 -3.49
CA GLY A 395 -29.38 13.57 -4.62
C GLY A 395 -28.55 14.81 -4.24
N ALA A 396 -27.26 14.75 -4.55
CA ALA A 396 -26.49 15.87 -5.10
C ALA A 396 -25.21 15.30 -5.72
N GLY A 397 -25.20 15.10 -7.04
CA GLY A 397 -23.92 15.17 -7.74
C GLY A 397 -23.30 16.55 -7.50
N PRO A 398 -21.96 16.69 -7.46
CA PRO A 398 -21.35 18.01 -7.44
C PRO A 398 -21.63 18.67 -8.80
N GLY A 399 -22.74 19.40 -8.89
CA GLY A 399 -23.14 20.15 -10.07
C GLY A 399 -24.55 19.83 -10.55
N THR A 400 -25.55 20.46 -9.93
CA THR A 400 -26.70 21.12 -10.59
C THR A 400 -27.66 21.63 -9.51
N GLY A 401 -27.66 22.94 -9.24
CA GLY A 401 -28.77 23.57 -8.50
C GLY A 401 -28.42 24.80 -7.66
N GLY A 402 -28.49 25.99 -8.27
CA GLY A 402 -28.75 27.26 -7.56
C GLY A 402 -27.63 28.31 -7.62
N PRO A 403 -27.90 29.55 -8.07
CA PRO A 403 -26.88 30.58 -8.23
C PRO A 403 -26.42 31.10 -6.86
N LEU A 404 -25.11 31.23 -6.70
CA LEU A 404 -24.53 32.08 -5.66
C LEU A 404 -24.97 33.52 -5.96
N ALA A 405 -25.85 34.05 -5.11
CA ALA A 405 -26.17 35.48 -5.03
C ALA A 405 -25.26 36.14 -3.96
N PRO A 406 -25.01 37.46 -4.09
CA PRO A 406 -23.69 38.05 -4.28
C PRO A 406 -22.77 38.09 -3.06
#